data_AF-A0A7J6XL44-F1
#
_entry.id   AF-A0A7J6XL44-F1
#
_cell.length_a   1.000
_cell.length_b   1.000
_cell.length_c   1.000
_cell.angle_alpha   90.00
_cell.angle_beta   90.00
_cell.angle_gamma   90.00
#
_symmetry.space_group_name_H-M   'P 1'
#
loop_
_entity.id
_entity.type
_entity.pdbx_description
1 polymer ?
#
loop_
_entity_poly.entity_id
_entity_poly.type
_entity_poly.pdbx_seq_one_letter_code
_entity_poly.pdbx_strand_id
1 'polypeptide(L)'
;MQQPEQELSLRQSAIETREQQLEMVQLDGARGREAIMRERHSIEAVRRTVREERRRQRRLWIHQIKEMSEKVLEPVRLLAEERKKKCEQATAKEDVAERALAADIKMIEEYLPKLISLEDIPVNPEETDTIRRQFDEVFTQGEQSHLASAEEEQARKERLGRGLEVYRQRMLDEYVAKKNGKLHDAEATERHLSSVVDQVLN
;
A
#
# COMPACT_ATOMS: atom_id res chain seq x y z
N MET A 1 85.91 11.34 -16.11
CA MET A 1 85.44 11.45 -14.71
C MET A 1 84.04 12.07 -14.59
N GLN A 2 83.58 12.96 -15.49
CA GLN A 2 82.33 13.73 -15.30
C GLN A 2 80.99 12.99 -15.58
N GLN A 3 80.95 12.00 -16.48
CA GLN A 3 79.72 11.27 -16.82
C GLN A 3 79.06 10.50 -15.65
N PRO A 4 79.80 9.73 -14.83
CA PRO A 4 79.18 9.00 -13.72
C PRO A 4 78.63 9.92 -12.62
N GLU A 5 79.21 11.10 -12.42
CA GLU A 5 78.72 12.08 -11.43
C GLU A 5 77.40 12.74 -11.88
N GLN A 6 77.28 13.07 -13.17
CA GLN A 6 76.03 13.56 -13.74
C GLN A 6 74.91 12.51 -13.71
N GLU A 7 75.23 11.25 -13.99
CA GLU A 7 74.26 10.16 -13.92
C GLU A 7 73.80 9.89 -12.48
N LEU A 8 74.71 9.97 -11.50
CA LEU A 8 74.35 9.88 -10.08
C LEU A 8 73.43 11.03 -9.65
N SER A 9 73.72 12.26 -10.07
CA SER A 9 72.87 13.43 -9.77
C SER A 9 71.46 13.29 -10.36
N LEU A 10 71.34 12.81 -11.61
CA LEU A 10 70.04 12.54 -12.25
C LEU A 10 69.26 11.43 -11.54
N ARG A 11 69.95 10.38 -11.07
CA ARG A 11 69.31 9.30 -10.31
C ARG A 11 68.84 9.79 -8.95
N GLN A 12 69.63 10.62 -8.26
CA GLN A 12 69.25 11.23 -6.99
C GLN A 12 68.01 12.12 -7.15
N SER A 13 67.98 13.01 -8.14
CA SER A 13 66.80 13.87 -8.36
C SER A 13 65.55 13.05 -8.72
N ALA A 14 65.70 11.96 -9.47
CA ALA A 14 64.60 11.07 -9.81
C ALA A 14 64.07 10.30 -8.58
N ILE A 15 64.96 9.91 -7.65
CA ILE A 15 64.58 9.28 -6.38
C ILE A 15 63.82 10.28 -5.51
N GLU A 16 64.34 11.49 -5.31
CA GLU A 16 63.68 12.55 -4.52
C GLU A 16 62.27 12.88 -5.07
N THR A 17 62.15 12.98 -6.40
CA THR A 17 60.85 13.24 -7.04
C THR A 17 59.86 12.09 -6.79
N ARG A 18 60.31 10.84 -6.84
CA ARG A 18 59.47 9.67 -6.53
C ARG A 18 59.10 9.60 -5.04
N GLU A 19 60.02 9.96 -4.15
CA GLU A 19 59.74 10.03 -2.71
C GLU A 19 58.65 11.07 -2.41
N GLN A 20 58.74 12.26 -3.02
CA GLN A 20 57.70 13.29 -2.91
C GLN A 20 56.35 12.81 -3.46
N GLN A 21 56.33 12.12 -4.60
CA GLN A 21 55.10 11.54 -5.16
C GLN A 21 54.49 10.47 -4.25
N LEU A 22 55.32 9.61 -3.65
CA LEU A 22 54.86 8.59 -2.70
C LEU A 22 54.29 9.22 -1.43
N GLU A 23 54.92 10.26 -0.90
CA GLU A 23 54.41 11.01 0.27
C GLU A 23 53.03 11.62 -0.02
N MET A 24 52.85 12.24 -1.19
CA MET A 24 51.56 12.78 -1.63
C MET A 24 50.47 11.71 -1.72
N VAL A 25 50.78 10.54 -2.31
CA VAL A 25 49.83 9.42 -2.41
C VAL A 25 49.46 8.88 -1.02
N GLN A 26 50.41 8.81 -0.08
CA GLN A 26 50.14 8.39 1.29
C GLN A 26 49.24 9.37 2.03
N LEU A 27 49.47 10.68 1.86
CA LEU A 27 48.64 11.74 2.44
C LEU A 27 47.21 11.69 1.88
N ASP A 28 47.04 11.52 0.58
CA ASP A 28 45.72 11.40 -0.04
C ASP A 28 45.01 10.11 0.41
N GLY A 29 45.75 9.00 0.53
CA GLY A 29 45.23 7.76 1.09
C GLY A 29 44.78 7.91 2.55
N ALA A 30 45.53 8.66 3.37
CA ALA A 30 45.17 8.97 4.75
C ALA A 30 43.90 9.84 4.83
N ARG A 31 43.84 10.91 4.01
CA ARG A 31 42.66 11.78 3.88
C ARG A 31 41.41 11.00 3.45
N GLY A 32 41.56 10.06 2.52
CA GLY A 32 40.49 9.18 2.08
C GLY A 32 39.96 8.30 3.21
N ARG A 33 40.85 7.66 3.98
CA ARG A 33 40.47 6.87 5.16
C ARG A 33 39.77 7.72 6.22
N GLU A 34 40.26 8.91 6.49
CA GLU A 34 39.62 9.85 7.43
C GLU A 34 38.23 10.29 6.97
N ALA A 35 38.04 10.56 5.67
CA ALA A 35 36.74 10.92 5.12
C ALA A 35 35.74 9.77 5.28
N ILE A 36 36.14 8.54 4.95
CA ILE A 36 35.30 7.34 5.14
C ILE A 36 34.93 7.15 6.62
N MET A 37 35.89 7.33 7.53
CA MET A 37 35.62 7.22 8.96
C MET A 37 34.64 8.29 9.41
N ARG A 38 34.83 9.56 9.02
CA ARG A 38 33.91 10.66 9.35
C ARG A 38 32.49 10.40 8.84
N GLU A 39 32.37 9.93 7.60
CA GLU A 39 31.08 9.58 7.01
C GLU A 39 30.40 8.42 7.76
N ARG A 40 31.14 7.36 8.09
CA ARG A 40 30.62 6.26 8.91
C ARG A 40 30.10 6.74 10.27
N HIS A 41 30.85 7.58 10.96
CA HIS A 41 30.41 8.15 12.24
C HIS A 41 29.15 9.03 12.06
N SER A 42 29.09 9.81 10.98
CA SER A 42 27.90 10.62 10.66
C SER A 42 26.67 9.75 10.41
N ILE A 43 26.80 8.70 9.58
CA ILE A 43 25.72 7.75 9.31
C ILE A 43 25.29 7.02 10.58
N GLU A 44 26.23 6.58 11.41
CA GLU A 44 25.93 5.94 12.69
C GLU A 44 25.19 6.88 13.64
N ALA A 45 25.58 8.15 13.71
CA ALA A 45 24.90 9.14 14.52
C ALA A 45 23.44 9.32 14.08
N VAL A 46 23.20 9.46 12.77
CA VAL A 46 21.83 9.54 12.20
C VAL A 46 21.04 8.26 12.48
N ARG A 47 21.65 7.09 12.33
CA ARG A 47 20.97 5.82 12.64
C ARG A 47 20.63 5.71 14.13
N ARG A 48 21.46 6.24 15.04
CA ARG A 48 21.16 6.27 16.47
C ARG A 48 19.96 7.17 16.77
N THR A 49 19.92 8.39 16.20
CA THR A 49 18.80 9.31 16.42
C THR A 49 17.48 8.74 15.93
N VAL A 50 17.44 8.11 14.75
CA VAL A 50 16.24 7.46 14.21
C VAL A 50 15.76 6.32 15.12
N ARG A 51 16.68 5.47 15.61
CA ARG A 51 16.32 4.39 16.54
C ARG A 51 15.79 4.93 17.86
N GLU A 52 16.39 5.99 18.39
CA GLU A 52 15.93 6.63 19.61
C GLU A 52 14.54 7.24 19.46
N GLU A 53 14.27 7.90 18.34
CA GLU A 53 12.94 8.46 18.04
C GLU A 53 11.89 7.36 17.95
N ARG A 54 12.17 6.25 17.25
CA ARG A 54 11.25 5.10 17.23
C ARG A 54 11.03 4.51 18.62
N ARG A 55 12.07 4.39 19.44
CA ARG A 55 11.93 3.96 20.85
C ARG A 55 11.06 4.93 21.65
N ARG A 56 11.13 6.24 21.41
CA ARG A 56 10.26 7.26 22.03
C ARG A 56 8.80 7.06 21.61
N GLN A 57 8.55 6.90 20.30
CA GLN A 57 7.20 6.64 19.78
C GLN A 57 6.60 5.37 20.35
N ARG A 58 7.37 4.27 20.41
CA ARG A 58 6.90 3.02 21.02
C ARG A 58 6.59 3.19 22.51
N ARG A 59 7.40 3.94 23.26
CA ARG A 59 7.07 4.28 24.66
C ARG A 59 5.75 5.04 24.77
N LEU A 60 5.50 6.00 23.87
CA LEU A 60 4.25 6.75 23.85
C LEU A 60 3.05 5.85 23.57
N TRP A 61 3.14 4.98 22.56
CA TRP A 61 2.07 4.02 22.26
C TRP A 61 1.83 3.04 23.40
N ILE A 62 2.88 2.52 24.03
CA ILE A 62 2.76 1.65 25.20
C ILE A 62 2.04 2.37 26.35
N HIS A 63 2.36 3.64 26.57
CA HIS A 63 1.69 4.45 27.57
C HIS A 63 0.20 4.61 27.25
N GLN A 64 -0.13 4.94 26.00
CA GLN A 64 -1.53 5.06 25.54
C GLN A 64 -2.30 3.74 25.67
N ILE A 65 -1.68 2.61 25.31
CA ILE A 65 -2.29 1.28 25.46
C ILE A 65 -2.60 1.01 26.93
N LYS A 66 -1.67 1.28 27.84
CA LYS A 66 -1.89 1.12 29.29
C LYS A 66 -3.01 2.02 29.80
N GLU A 67 -3.06 3.26 29.34
CA GLU A 67 -4.14 4.19 29.70
C GLU A 67 -5.51 3.68 29.21
N MET A 68 -5.57 3.13 27.99
CA MET A 68 -6.78 2.49 27.47
C MET A 68 -7.16 1.24 28.26
N SER A 69 -6.20 0.38 28.58
CA SER A 69 -6.41 -0.81 29.40
C SER A 69 -7.00 -0.48 30.76
N GLU A 70 -6.51 0.58 31.41
CA GLU A 70 -7.07 1.05 32.69
C GLU A 70 -8.50 1.59 32.51
N LYS A 71 -8.77 2.37 31.46
CA LYS A 71 -10.11 2.87 31.14
C LYS A 71 -11.12 1.75 30.86
N VAL A 72 -10.67 0.58 30.40
CA VAL A 72 -11.51 -0.60 30.19
C VAL A 72 -11.71 -1.39 31.49
N LEU A 73 -10.66 -1.52 32.32
CA LEU A 73 -10.73 -2.26 33.57
C LEU A 73 -11.48 -1.53 34.68
N GLU A 74 -11.37 -0.21 34.74
CA GLU A 74 -11.94 0.58 35.84
C GLU A 74 -13.47 0.46 35.92
N PRO A 75 -14.24 0.58 34.81
CA PRO A 75 -15.68 0.33 34.84
C PRO A 75 -16.03 -1.10 35.30
N VAL A 76 -15.23 -2.10 34.90
CA VAL A 76 -15.47 -3.51 35.29
C VAL A 76 -15.28 -3.68 36.81
N ARG A 77 -14.24 -3.07 37.38
CA ARG A 77 -14.01 -3.06 38.84
C ARG A 77 -15.14 -2.35 39.58
N LEU A 78 -15.56 -1.17 39.11
CA LEU A 78 -16.66 -0.41 39.72
C LEU A 78 -17.97 -1.21 39.71
N LEU A 79 -18.29 -1.89 38.61
CA LEU A 79 -19.46 -2.78 38.53
C LEU A 79 -19.38 -3.93 39.53
N ALA A 80 -18.21 -4.55 39.69
CA ALA A 80 -18.00 -5.59 40.69
C ALA A 80 -18.17 -5.07 42.13
N GLU A 81 -17.72 -3.84 42.42
CA GLU A 81 -17.93 -3.19 43.72
C GLU A 81 -19.40 -2.82 43.99
N GLU A 82 -20.11 -2.32 42.99
CA GLU A 82 -21.54 -2.01 43.10
C GLU A 82 -22.37 -3.26 43.39
N ARG A 83 -22.07 -4.38 42.73
CA ARG A 83 -22.70 -5.68 43.01
C ARG A 83 -22.50 -6.11 44.46
N LYS A 84 -21.27 -5.99 44.98
CA LYS A 84 -20.97 -6.26 46.39
C LYS A 84 -21.79 -5.38 47.34
N LYS A 85 -21.93 -4.08 47.04
CA LYS A 85 -22.73 -3.14 47.85
C LYS A 85 -24.23 -3.47 47.84
N LYS A 86 -24.75 -3.97 46.72
CA LYS A 86 -26.15 -4.39 46.55
C LYS A 86 -26.43 -5.83 47.02
N CYS A 87 -25.42 -6.56 47.52
CA CYS A 87 -25.49 -7.98 47.85
C CYS A 87 -25.90 -8.88 46.65
N GLU A 88 -25.62 -8.43 45.43
CA GLU A 88 -25.87 -9.18 44.19
C GLU A 88 -24.66 -10.09 43.89
N GLN A 89 -24.91 -11.35 43.52
CA GLN A 89 -23.86 -12.26 43.07
C GLN A 89 -23.65 -12.13 41.56
N ALA A 90 -22.40 -12.03 41.13
CA ALA A 90 -22.06 -12.14 39.72
C ALA A 90 -22.43 -13.55 39.21
N THR A 91 -22.93 -13.62 37.98
CA THR A 91 -23.15 -14.92 37.35
C THR A 91 -21.80 -15.56 37.03
N ALA A 92 -21.73 -16.89 37.01
CA ALA A 92 -20.51 -17.62 36.67
C ALA A 92 -19.91 -17.19 35.31
N LYS A 93 -20.74 -16.76 34.35
CA LYS A 93 -20.30 -16.28 33.04
C LYS A 93 -19.62 -14.91 33.13
N GLU A 94 -20.16 -13.98 33.92
CA GLU A 94 -19.57 -12.66 34.12
C GLU A 94 -18.24 -12.75 34.86
N ASP A 95 -18.19 -13.60 35.89
CA ASP A 95 -16.98 -13.90 36.66
C ASP A 95 -15.85 -14.47 35.78
N VAL A 96 -16.20 -15.38 34.86
CA VAL A 96 -15.23 -15.94 33.91
C VAL A 96 -14.79 -14.88 32.91
N ALA A 97 -15.70 -14.05 32.41
CA ALA A 97 -15.39 -12.99 31.44
C ALA A 97 -14.50 -11.89 32.06
N GLU A 98 -14.75 -11.46 33.30
CA GLU A 98 -13.92 -10.49 34.02
C GLU A 98 -12.50 -11.01 34.21
N ARG A 99 -12.35 -12.27 34.66
CA ARG A 99 -11.04 -12.90 34.84
C ARG A 99 -10.30 -13.08 33.51
N ALA A 100 -11.00 -13.46 32.44
CA ALA A 100 -10.42 -13.59 31.11
C ALA A 100 -9.91 -12.24 30.59
N LEU A 101 -10.73 -11.18 30.70
CA LEU A 101 -10.34 -9.84 30.31
C LEU A 101 -9.11 -9.34 31.07
N ALA A 102 -9.09 -9.53 32.39
CA ALA A 102 -7.94 -9.16 33.22
C ALA A 102 -6.67 -9.95 32.85
N ALA A 103 -6.82 -11.24 32.54
CA ALA A 103 -5.71 -12.09 32.11
C ALA A 103 -5.16 -11.67 30.73
N ASP A 104 -6.04 -11.36 29.78
CA ASP A 104 -5.66 -10.90 28.44
C ASP A 104 -4.92 -9.56 28.50
N ILE A 105 -5.43 -8.59 29.27
CA ILE A 105 -4.77 -7.29 29.46
C ILE A 105 -3.40 -7.48 30.12
N LYS A 106 -3.32 -8.31 31.16
CA LYS A 106 -2.05 -8.61 31.83
C LYS A 106 -1.04 -9.24 30.86
N MET A 107 -1.48 -10.21 30.05
CA MET A 107 -0.65 -10.84 29.05
C MET A 107 -0.12 -9.79 28.06
N ILE A 108 -0.98 -8.93 27.52
CA ILE A 108 -0.59 -7.85 26.61
C ILE A 108 0.47 -6.94 27.27
N GLU A 109 0.23 -6.49 28.50
CA GLU A 109 1.12 -5.60 29.23
C GLU A 109 2.50 -6.21 29.53
N GLU A 110 2.60 -7.52 29.71
CA GLU A 110 3.87 -8.24 29.87
C GLU A 110 4.73 -8.22 28.59
N TYR A 111 4.10 -8.15 27.41
CA TYR A 111 4.80 -8.08 26.13
C TYR A 111 5.20 -6.65 25.74
N LEU A 112 4.45 -5.63 26.16
CA LEU A 112 4.67 -4.23 25.77
C LEU A 112 6.13 -3.75 25.94
N PRO A 113 6.84 -4.00 27.06
CA PRO A 113 8.22 -3.56 27.23
C PRO A 113 9.18 -4.16 26.18
N LYS A 114 8.95 -5.39 25.74
CA LYS A 114 9.79 -6.09 24.74
C LYS A 114 9.74 -5.40 23.38
N LEU A 115 8.65 -4.68 23.08
CA LEU A 115 8.50 -3.91 21.85
C LEU A 115 9.42 -2.68 21.81
N ILE A 116 9.85 -2.15 22.96
CA ILE A 116 10.77 -0.99 22.99
C ILE A 116 12.16 -1.40 22.48
N SER A 117 12.62 -2.61 22.82
CA SER A 117 13.94 -3.11 22.46
C SER A 117 14.02 -3.71 21.05
N LEU A 118 12.90 -3.88 20.35
CA LEU A 118 12.86 -4.47 19.02
C LEU A 118 13.66 -3.62 18.02
N GLU A 119 14.67 -4.17 17.36
CA GLU A 119 15.34 -3.46 16.28
C GLU A 119 14.49 -3.52 14.99
N ASP A 120 14.42 -2.42 14.24
CA ASP A 120 13.75 -2.42 12.94
C ASP A 120 14.64 -3.00 11.82
N ILE A 121 15.82 -3.51 12.18
CA ILE A 121 16.69 -4.21 11.27
C ILE A 121 16.21 -5.66 11.26
N PRO A 122 15.83 -6.22 10.11
CA PRO A 122 15.40 -7.60 10.04
C PRO A 122 16.50 -8.51 10.58
N VAL A 123 16.12 -9.45 11.44
CA VAL A 123 17.05 -10.41 12.06
C VAL A 123 17.75 -11.25 10.98
N ASN A 124 17.04 -11.53 9.88
CA ASN A 124 17.61 -12.11 8.67
C ASN A 124 17.13 -11.31 7.42
N PRO A 125 18.00 -10.50 6.80
CA PRO A 125 17.63 -9.70 5.62
C PRO A 125 17.32 -10.57 4.39
N GLU A 126 17.97 -11.73 4.23
CA GLU A 126 17.78 -12.61 3.07
C GLU A 126 16.43 -13.32 3.11
N GLU A 127 16.03 -13.80 4.28
CA GLU A 127 14.68 -14.37 4.49
C GLU A 127 13.60 -13.31 4.30
N THR A 128 13.84 -12.08 4.79
CA THR A 128 12.90 -10.97 4.63
C THR A 128 12.71 -10.59 3.16
N ASP A 129 13.79 -10.53 2.38
CA ASP A 129 13.73 -10.29 0.94
C ASP A 129 13.05 -11.44 0.18
N THR A 130 13.25 -12.68 0.63
CA THR A 130 12.59 -13.86 0.05
C THR A 130 11.07 -13.79 0.26
N ILE A 131 10.63 -13.51 1.49
CA ILE A 131 9.21 -13.36 1.82
C ILE A 131 8.61 -12.21 1.01
N ARG A 132 9.31 -11.07 0.92
CA ARG A 132 8.85 -9.92 0.14
C ARG A 132 8.58 -10.28 -1.33
N ARG A 133 9.51 -10.99 -1.98
CA ARG A 133 9.34 -11.43 -3.37
C ARG A 133 8.15 -12.37 -3.55
N GLN A 134 7.91 -13.28 -2.61
CA GLN A 134 6.75 -14.16 -2.65
C GLN A 134 5.43 -13.38 -2.59
N PHE A 135 5.36 -12.36 -1.74
CA PHE A 135 4.18 -11.50 -1.70
C PHE A 135 4.00 -10.70 -2.98
N ASP A 136 5.06 -10.09 -3.50
CA ASP A 136 5.01 -9.32 -4.75
C ASP A 136 4.49 -10.19 -5.91
N GLU A 137 4.90 -11.46 -5.99
CA GLU A 137 4.41 -12.42 -6.99
C GLU A 137 2.91 -12.72 -6.82
N VAL A 138 2.46 -13.00 -5.58
CA VAL A 138 1.04 -13.27 -5.28
C VAL A 138 0.17 -12.05 -5.60
N PHE A 139 0.62 -10.85 -5.25
CA PHE A 139 -0.13 -9.61 -5.56
C PHE A 139 -0.21 -9.36 -7.06
N THR A 140 0.89 -9.60 -7.80
CA THR A 140 0.90 -9.46 -9.27
C THR A 140 -0.07 -10.45 -9.91
N GLN A 141 -0.11 -11.71 -9.45
CA GLN A 141 -1.05 -12.71 -9.95
C GLN A 141 -2.51 -12.34 -9.63
N GLY A 142 -2.77 -11.84 -8.42
CA GLY A 142 -4.09 -11.36 -8.01
C GLY A 142 -4.57 -10.19 -8.87
N GLU A 143 -3.70 -9.20 -9.11
CA GLU A 143 -4.00 -8.05 -9.96
C GLU A 143 -4.35 -8.46 -11.39
N GLN A 144 -3.55 -9.34 -12.00
CA GLN A 144 -3.82 -9.87 -13.34
C GLN A 144 -5.17 -10.61 -13.40
N SER A 145 -5.49 -11.40 -12.38
CA SER A 145 -6.76 -12.13 -12.30
C SER A 145 -7.95 -11.18 -12.20
N HIS A 146 -7.83 -10.12 -11.40
CA HIS A 146 -8.87 -9.10 -11.28
C HIS A 146 -9.06 -8.31 -12.58
N LEU A 147 -7.97 -7.93 -13.25
CA LEU A 147 -8.03 -7.24 -14.54
C LEU A 147 -8.70 -8.11 -15.61
N ALA A 148 -8.33 -9.39 -15.72
CA ALA A 148 -8.96 -10.31 -16.65
C ALA A 148 -10.47 -10.47 -16.38
N SER A 149 -10.87 -10.59 -15.11
CA SER A 149 -12.29 -10.66 -14.75
C SER A 149 -13.05 -9.37 -15.08
N ALA A 150 -12.43 -8.21 -14.87
CA ALA A 150 -13.02 -6.92 -15.20
C ALA A 150 -13.22 -6.76 -16.72
N GLU A 151 -12.23 -7.18 -17.53
CA GLU A 151 -12.32 -7.18 -18.99
C GLU A 151 -13.42 -8.11 -19.50
N GLU A 152 -13.56 -9.31 -18.93
CA GLU A 152 -14.63 -10.25 -19.29
C GLU A 152 -16.02 -9.67 -18.99
N GLU A 153 -16.20 -9.07 -17.81
CA GLU A 153 -17.46 -8.45 -17.44
C GLU A 153 -17.78 -7.23 -18.30
N GLN A 154 -16.76 -6.43 -18.67
CA GLN A 154 -16.93 -5.34 -19.63
C GLN A 154 -17.38 -5.89 -21.01
N ALA A 155 -16.71 -6.91 -21.53
CA ALA A 155 -17.08 -7.53 -22.80
C ALA A 155 -18.51 -8.10 -22.77
N ARG A 156 -18.93 -8.66 -21.64
CA ARG A 156 -20.31 -9.14 -21.44
C ARG A 156 -21.31 -7.99 -21.48
N LYS A 157 -21.05 -6.89 -20.77
CA LYS A 157 -21.91 -5.69 -20.78
C LYS A 157 -22.03 -5.09 -22.17
N GLU A 158 -20.94 -5.03 -22.93
CA GLU A 158 -20.96 -4.56 -24.31
C GLU A 158 -21.81 -5.45 -25.23
N ARG A 159 -21.71 -6.78 -25.10
CA ARG A 159 -22.57 -7.71 -25.86
C ARG A 159 -24.04 -7.50 -25.54
N LEU A 160 -24.39 -7.36 -24.26
CA LEU A 160 -25.75 -7.06 -23.82
C LEU A 160 -26.22 -5.70 -24.35
N GLY A 161 -25.37 -4.68 -24.28
CA GLY A 161 -25.66 -3.35 -24.82
C GLY A 161 -25.97 -3.39 -26.32
N ARG A 162 -25.14 -4.06 -27.12
CA ARG A 162 -25.40 -4.28 -28.55
C ARG A 162 -26.72 -5.02 -28.81
N GLY A 163 -27.01 -6.05 -28.02
CA GLY A 163 -28.28 -6.79 -28.12
C GLY A 163 -29.51 -5.91 -27.83
N LEU A 164 -29.42 -5.04 -26.82
CA LEU A 164 -30.49 -4.09 -26.48
C LEU A 164 -30.68 -3.01 -27.55
N GLU A 165 -29.60 -2.54 -28.16
CA GLU A 165 -29.64 -1.60 -29.29
C GLU A 165 -30.44 -2.19 -30.46
N VAL A 166 -30.12 -3.42 -30.85
CA VAL A 166 -30.82 -4.15 -31.92
C VAL A 166 -32.30 -4.33 -31.60
N TYR A 167 -32.62 -4.70 -30.36
CA TYR A 167 -34.02 -4.84 -29.92
C TYR A 167 -34.78 -3.50 -29.99
N ARG A 168 -34.18 -2.39 -29.53
CA ARG A 168 -34.77 -1.06 -29.63
C ARG A 168 -35.02 -0.65 -31.08
N GLN A 169 -34.05 -0.88 -31.97
CA GLN A 169 -34.19 -0.55 -33.37
C GLN A 169 -35.35 -1.32 -34.02
N ARG A 170 -35.44 -2.63 -33.75
CA ARG A 170 -36.55 -3.46 -34.26
C ARG A 170 -37.91 -2.94 -33.79
N MET A 171 -38.03 -2.57 -32.52
CA MET A 171 -39.29 -2.01 -31.99
C MET A 171 -39.67 -0.69 -32.64
N LEU A 172 -38.70 0.17 -32.94
CA LEU A 172 -38.91 1.41 -33.66
C LEU A 172 -39.34 1.15 -35.12
N ASP A 173 -38.67 0.22 -35.80
CA ASP A 173 -39.01 -0.16 -37.18
C ASP A 173 -40.43 -0.73 -37.27
N GLU A 174 -40.83 -1.61 -36.33
CA GLU A 174 -42.18 -2.16 -36.24
C GLU A 174 -43.23 -1.05 -36.01
N TYR A 175 -42.93 -0.07 -35.15
CA TYR A 175 -43.81 1.07 -34.92
C TYR A 175 -43.96 1.97 -36.16
N VAL A 176 -42.85 2.27 -36.83
CA VAL A 176 -42.83 3.08 -38.07
C VAL A 176 -43.58 2.37 -39.19
N ALA A 177 -43.33 1.08 -39.39
CA ALA A 177 -44.03 0.27 -40.39
C ALA A 177 -45.55 0.29 -40.16
N LYS A 178 -45.99 0.13 -38.90
CA LYS A 178 -47.42 0.19 -38.55
C LYS A 178 -48.03 1.58 -38.81
N LYS A 179 -47.28 2.66 -38.56
CA LYS A 179 -47.74 4.03 -38.85
C LYS A 179 -47.84 4.28 -40.36
N ASN A 180 -46.85 3.83 -41.13
CA ASN A 180 -46.83 3.99 -42.58
C ASN A 180 -47.93 3.18 -43.27
N GLY A 181 -48.22 1.96 -42.79
CA GLY A 181 -49.36 1.17 -43.29
C GLY A 181 -50.69 1.91 -43.12
N LYS A 182 -50.94 2.46 -41.92
CA LYS A 182 -52.14 3.27 -41.67
C LYS A 182 -52.24 4.51 -42.55
N LEU A 183 -51.11 5.18 -42.82
CA LEU A 183 -51.08 6.32 -43.73
C LEU A 183 -51.42 5.88 -45.16
N HIS A 184 -50.84 4.79 -45.65
CA HIS A 184 -51.16 4.26 -46.98
C HIS A 184 -52.62 3.87 -47.13
N ASP A 185 -53.20 3.20 -46.12
CA ASP A 185 -54.62 2.86 -46.11
C ASP A 185 -55.49 4.12 -46.18
N ALA A 186 -55.16 5.15 -45.39
CA ALA A 186 -55.86 6.43 -45.41
C ALA A 186 -55.77 7.12 -46.78
N GLU A 187 -54.57 7.20 -47.38
CA GLU A 187 -54.40 7.75 -48.72
C GLU A 187 -55.17 6.96 -49.79
N ALA A 188 -55.23 5.63 -49.68
CA ALA A 188 -55.99 4.79 -50.61
C ALA A 188 -57.49 5.10 -50.50
N THR A 189 -58.01 5.27 -49.27
CA THR A 189 -59.40 5.69 -49.05
C THR A 189 -59.67 7.10 -49.59
N GLU A 190 -58.75 8.05 -49.39
CA GLU A 190 -58.88 9.42 -49.91
C GLU A 190 -58.91 9.44 -51.45
N ARG A 191 -58.01 8.71 -52.11
CA ARG A 191 -57.99 8.58 -53.58
C ARG A 191 -59.28 7.96 -54.10
N HIS A 192 -59.80 6.93 -53.43
CA HIS A 192 -61.06 6.30 -53.80
C HIS A 192 -62.24 7.26 -53.66
N LEU A 193 -62.35 7.98 -52.54
CA LEU A 193 -63.39 8.96 -52.32
C LEU A 193 -63.31 10.12 -53.31
N SER A 194 -62.10 10.61 -53.60
CA SER A 194 -61.87 11.65 -54.61
C SER A 194 -62.33 11.18 -56.00
N SER A 195 -62.01 9.94 -56.38
CA SER A 195 -62.50 9.34 -57.64
C SER A 195 -64.03 9.22 -57.69
N VAL A 196 -64.69 8.90 -56.57
CA VAL A 196 -66.16 8.83 -56.50
C VAL A 196 -66.75 10.23 -56.64
N VAL A 197 -66.16 11.23 -55.98
CA VAL A 197 -66.58 12.63 -56.09
C VAL A 197 -66.44 13.13 -57.54
N ASP A 198 -65.32 12.85 -58.19
CA ASP A 198 -65.09 13.21 -59.59
C ASP A 198 -66.08 12.55 -60.56
N GLN A 199 -66.58 11.35 -60.24
CA GLN A 199 -67.63 10.67 -61.02
C GLN A 199 -69.04 11.24 -60.79
N VAL A 200 -69.29 11.89 -59.65
CA VAL A 200 -70.59 12.47 -59.31
C VAL A 200 -70.70 13.92 -59.78
N LEU A 201 -69.57 14.63 -59.87
CA LEU A 201 -69.53 16.06 -60.22
C LEU A 201 -69.20 16.36 -61.69
N ASN A 202 -68.77 15.36 -62.47
CA ASN A 202 -68.62 15.43 -63.93
C ASN A 202 -69.71 14.62 -64.64
#